data_AF-A0A966KJ25-F1
#
_entry.id   AF-A0A966KJ25-F1
#
_cell.length_a   1.000
_cell.length_b   1.000
_cell.length_c   1.000
_cell.angle_alpha   90.00
_cell.angle_beta   90.00
_cell.angle_gamma   90.00
#
_symmetry.space_group_name_H-M   'P 1'
#
loop_
_entity.id
_entity.type
_entity.pdbx_description
1 polymer ?
#
loop_
_entity_poly.entity_id
_entity_poly.type
_entity_poly.pdbx_seq_one_letter_code
_entity_poly.pdbx_strand_id
1 'polypeptide(L)' 'MQVTLKLFASLTPYLPKHAKRNEVQLDVPEGITVAQMIEMQNLP' A
#
# COMPACT_ATOMS: atom_id res chain seq x y z
N MET A 1 2.01 -4.35 -12.56
CA MET A 1 0.56 -4.61 -12.33
C MET A 1 0.05 -3.51 -11.41
N GLN A 2 -1.14 -2.95 -11.67
CA GLN A 2 -1.71 -1.95 -10.76
C GLN A 2 -2.61 -2.59 -9.69
N VAL A 3 -2.43 -2.14 -8.44
CA VAL A 3 -3.26 -2.50 -7.30
C VAL A 3 -3.65 -1.26 -6.51
N THR A 4 -4.80 -1.32 -5.83
CA THR A 4 -5.22 -0.27 -4.89
C THR A 4 -4.98 -0.77 -3.46
N LEU A 5 -4.07 -0.11 -2.75
CA LEU A 5 -3.84 -0.35 -1.33
C LEU A 5 -4.76 0.56 -0.52
N LYS A 6 -5.54 -0.03 0.41
CA LYS A 6 -6.38 0.72 1.35
C LYS A 6 -5.91 0.47 2.77
N LEU A 7 -5.55 1.53 3.49
CA LEU A 7 -5.16 1.48 4.89
C LEU A 7 -6.28 2.08 5.75
N PHE A 8 -6.45 1.59 6.97
CA PHE A 8 -7.55 2.02 7.86
C PHE A 8 -7.04 2.25 9.28
N ALA A 9 -7.79 3.04 10.06
CA ALA A 9 -7.50 3.34 11.45
C ALA A 9 -6.03 3.81 11.66
N SER A 10 -5.27 3.12 12.50
CA SER A 10 -3.88 3.42 12.84
C SER A 10 -2.88 3.25 11.69
N LEU A 11 -3.30 2.66 10.56
CA LEU A 11 -2.44 2.47 9.39
C LEU A 11 -2.44 3.66 8.42
N THR A 12 -3.35 4.62 8.59
CA THR A 12 -3.43 5.85 7.76
C THR A 12 -2.08 6.60 7.65
N PRO A 13 -1.26 6.74 8.72
CA PRO A 13 0.03 7.44 8.65
C PRO A 13 1.07 6.78 7.73
N TYR A 14 0.88 5.52 7.34
CA TYR A 14 1.78 4.80 6.43
C TYR A 14 1.43 5.03 4.96
N LEU A 15 0.35 5.75 4.67
CA LEU A 15 0.03 6.13 3.30
C LEU A 15 1.03 7.18 2.78
N PRO A 16 1.47 7.05 1.52
CA PRO A 16 2.33 8.06 0.91
C PRO A 16 1.59 9.40 0.74
N LYS A 17 2.33 10.51 0.66
CA LYS A 17 1.76 11.88 0.62
C LYS A 17 0.79 12.15 -0.54
N HIS A 18 0.86 11.36 -1.61
CA HIS A 18 -0.03 11.46 -2.77
C HIS A 18 -1.25 10.53 -2.68
N ALA A 19 -1.44 9.83 -1.56
CA ALA A 19 -2.62 9.03 -1.32
C ALA A 19 -3.88 9.91 -1.28
N LYS A 20 -4.99 9.34 -1.77
CA LYS A 20 -6.28 10.01 -1.74
C LYS A 20 -7.12 9.35 -0.66
N ARG A 21 -7.47 10.13 0.38
CA ARG A 21 -8.17 9.60 1.57
C ARG A 21 -7.34 8.50 2.24
N ASN A 22 -7.83 7.27 2.20
CA ASN A 22 -7.25 6.12 2.86
C ASN A 22 -6.71 5.09 1.85
N GLU A 23 -6.56 5.49 0.59
CA GLU A 23 -6.14 4.61 -0.50
C GLU A 23 -5.07 5.23 -1.39
N VAL A 24 -4.24 4.36 -1.98
CA VAL A 24 -3.23 4.71 -2.96
C VAL A 24 -3.17 3.65 -4.06
N GLN A 25 -2.99 4.09 -5.31
CA GLN A 25 -2.69 3.20 -6.42
C GLN A 25 -1.18 2.97 -6.50
N LEU A 26 -0.78 1.71 -6.58
CA LEU A 26 0.61 1.31 -6.64
C LEU A 26 0.81 0.46 -7.89
N ASP A 27 1.87 0.76 -8.65
CA ASP A 27 2.39 -0.18 -9.63
C ASP A 27 3.34 -1.14 -8.91
N VAL A 28 3.04 -2.43 -9.00
CA VAL A 28 3.79 -3.50 -8.34
C VAL A 28 4.26 -4.53 -9.35
N PRO A 29 5.41 -5.19 -9.11
CA PRO A 29 5.87 -6.29 -9.95
C PRO A 29 4.81 -7.38 -10.08
N GLU A 30 4.75 -8.01 -11.25
CA GLU A 30 3.91 -9.18 -11.45
C GLU A 30 4.46 -10.37 -10.62
N GLY A 31 3.59 -11.18 -10.01
CA GLY A 31 3.99 -12.29 -9.13
C GLY A 31 4.32 -11.90 -7.67
N ILE A 32 4.55 -10.61 -7.37
CA ILE A 32 3.77 -9.88 -6.38
C ILE A 32 3.02 -10.64 -5.27
N THR A 33 3.63 -11.09 -4.16
CA THR A 33 2.83 -11.57 -3.01
C THR A 33 2.39 -10.43 -2.08
N VAL A 34 1.26 -10.62 -1.37
CA VAL A 34 0.76 -9.65 -0.39
C VAL A 34 1.76 -9.45 0.76
N ALA A 35 2.43 -10.52 1.23
CA ALA A 35 3.42 -10.43 2.30
C ALA A 35 4.60 -9.53 1.92
N GLN A 36 5.17 -9.75 0.73
CA GLN A 36 6.24 -8.90 0.21
C GLN A 36 5.81 -7.44 0.04
N MET A 37 4.55 -7.20 -0.35
CA MET A 37 4.01 -5.84 -0.47
C MET A 37 3.92 -5.13 0.89
N ILE A 38 3.51 -5.83 1.96
CA ILE A 38 3.47 -5.31 3.33
C ILE A 38 4.89 -4.94 3.80
N GLU A 39 5.85 -5.83 3.57
CA GLU A 39 7.27 -5.60 3.90
C GLU A 39 7.85 -4.39 3.16
N MET A 40 7.61 -4.27 1.85
CA MET A 40 8.09 -3.14 1.05
C MET A 40 7.55 -1.78 1.51
N GLN A 41 6.32 -1.75 2.02
CA GLN A 41 5.67 -0.55 2.52
C GLN A 41 6.01 -0.25 4.00
N ASN A 42 6.85 -1.09 4.63
CA ASN A 42 7.19 -1.01 6.06
C ASN A 42 5.93 -0.88 6.95
N LEU A 43 4.88 -1.65 6.63
CA LEU A 43 3.66 -1.69 7.41
C LEU A 43 3.86 -2.57 8.66
N PRO A 44 3.28 -2.18 9.81
CA PRO A 44 3.33 -2.97 11.04
C PRO A 44 2.38 -4.18 11.02
#